data_AF-A0A1I0KTG5-F1
#
_entry.id   AF-A0A1I0KTG5-F1
#
_cell.length_a   1.000
_cell.length_b   1.000
_cell.length_c   1.000
_cell.angle_alpha   90.00
_cell.angle_beta   90.00
_cell.angle_gamma   90.00
#
_symmetry.space_group_name_H-M   'P 1'
#
loop_
_entity.id
_entity.type
_entity.pdbx_description
1 polymer ?
#
loop_
_entity_poly.entity_id
_entity_poly.type
_entity_poly.pdbx_seq_one_letter_code
_entity_poly.pdbx_strand_id
1 'polypeptide(L)'
;MTTERLDQPRELRRTLRPHYDPEAFGRLSERIARFLGTARFLVYMTVFVGVWVIWNATVPPTLRFDPYPFIFLTLMLSLQASYAAPLILLAQNRQDDRDRIQYEQDREAAERNQAEIEYLTREIAGLRLAINEVATRDYLRAELGRLLEELQEPEARERRRQPR
;
A
#
# COMPACT_ATOMS: atom_id res chain seq x y z
N MET A 1 -40.09 54.17 -6.89
CA MET A 1 -39.68 53.18 -5.86
C MET A 1 -39.07 51.99 -6.58
N THR A 2 -37.75 52.01 -6.75
CA THR A 2 -36.94 50.91 -7.30
C THR A 2 -35.98 50.52 -6.21
N THR A 3 -36.16 49.32 -5.66
CA THR A 3 -35.38 48.81 -4.53
C THR A 3 -33.98 48.44 -4.99
N GLU A 4 -33.01 49.25 -4.56
CA GLU A 4 -31.59 49.01 -4.71
C GLU A 4 -31.20 47.79 -3.85
N ARG A 5 -30.88 46.66 -4.50
CA ARG A 5 -30.43 45.43 -3.83
C ARG A 5 -28.99 45.60 -3.35
N LEU A 6 -28.84 46.12 -2.14
CA LEU A 6 -27.61 46.22 -1.37
C LEU A 6 -27.29 44.92 -0.63
N ASP A 7 -27.13 43.80 -1.35
CA ASP A 7 -26.80 42.53 -0.70
C ASP A 7 -25.85 41.65 -1.53
N GLN A 8 -24.67 42.20 -1.81
CA GLN A 8 -23.51 41.40 -2.16
C GLN A 8 -22.34 41.85 -1.28
N PRO A 9 -21.91 41.05 -0.30
CA PRO A 9 -20.67 41.33 0.38
C PRO A 9 -19.53 41.21 -0.64
N ARG A 10 -18.88 42.33 -0.95
CA ARG A 10 -17.60 42.37 -1.66
C ARG A 10 -16.56 41.68 -0.76
N GLU A 11 -16.36 40.39 -0.95
CA GLU A 11 -15.23 39.67 -0.35
C GLU A 11 -13.93 40.02 -1.09
N LEU A 12 -13.42 41.21 -0.84
CA LEU A 12 -12.06 41.59 -1.26
C LEU A 12 -11.03 41.06 -0.26
N ARG A 13 -11.05 39.75 0.04
CA ARG A 13 -9.94 39.10 0.75
C ARG A 13 -8.98 38.53 -0.28
N ARG A 14 -8.10 39.40 -0.77
CA ARG A 14 -6.88 39.00 -1.48
C ARG A 14 -5.98 38.28 -0.47
N THR A 15 -6.29 37.02 -0.21
CA THR A 15 -5.42 36.16 0.59
C THR A 15 -4.18 35.91 -0.24
N LEU A 16 -3.06 36.51 0.19
CA LEU A 16 -1.71 36.11 -0.21
C LEU A 16 -1.49 34.71 0.37
N ARG A 17 -2.13 33.68 -0.21
CA ARG A 17 -1.71 32.31 0.03
C ARG A 17 -0.42 32.14 -0.73
N PRO A 18 0.74 31.94 -0.07
CA PRO A 18 1.90 31.44 -0.79
C PRO A 18 1.47 30.15 -1.47
N HIS A 19 1.53 30.12 -2.80
CA HIS A 19 1.24 28.94 -3.59
C HIS A 19 2.39 27.96 -3.35
N TYR A 20 2.27 27.22 -2.26
CA TYR A 20 3.17 26.12 -1.94
C TYR A 20 2.88 25.03 -2.96
N ASP A 21 3.80 24.80 -3.88
CA ASP A 21 3.69 23.76 -4.89
C ASP A 21 4.00 22.40 -4.24
N PRO A 22 2.97 21.59 -3.91
CA PRO A 22 3.15 20.33 -3.19
C PRO A 22 3.89 19.28 -4.03
N GLU A 23 3.99 19.47 -5.35
CA GLU A 23 4.66 18.55 -6.28
C GLU A 23 6.18 18.77 -6.30
N ALA A 24 6.63 20.03 -6.30
CA ALA A 24 8.04 20.37 -6.17
C ALA A 24 8.61 19.90 -4.83
N PHE A 25 7.85 20.10 -3.75
CA PHE A 25 8.25 19.67 -2.42
C PHE A 25 8.22 18.15 -2.25
N GLY A 26 7.23 17.47 -2.85
CA GLY A 26 7.16 16.00 -2.85
C GLY A 26 8.40 15.35 -3.47
N ARG A 27 8.85 15.86 -4.62
CA ARG A 27 10.07 15.38 -5.30
C ARG A 27 11.34 15.65 -4.49
N LEU A 28 11.42 16.81 -3.82
CA LEU A 28 12.55 17.14 -2.95
C LEU A 28 12.60 16.21 -1.73
N SER A 29 11.47 16.04 -1.04
CA SER A 29 11.37 15.16 0.14
C SER A 29 11.71 13.71 -0.21
N GLU A 30 11.26 13.19 -1.35
CA GLU A 30 11.57 11.82 -1.77
C GLU A 30 13.07 11.62 -2.09
N ARG A 31 13.73 12.64 -2.63
CA ARG A 31 15.18 12.62 -2.84
C ARG A 31 15.94 12.65 -1.52
N ILE A 32 15.51 13.49 -0.59
CA ILE A 32 16.09 13.61 0.76
C ILE A 32 15.90 12.30 1.54
N ALA A 33 14.70 11.71 1.52
CA ALA A 33 14.40 10.46 2.20
C ALA A 33 15.30 9.31 1.70
N ARG A 34 15.45 9.17 0.38
CA ARG A 34 16.38 8.18 -0.20
C ARG A 34 17.83 8.45 0.14
N PHE A 35 18.23 9.72 0.23
CA PHE A 35 19.60 10.10 0.56
C PHE A 35 19.95 9.85 2.04
N LEU A 36 19.08 10.29 2.97
CA LEU A 36 19.26 10.10 4.42
C LEU A 36 19.14 8.63 4.84
N GLY A 37 18.28 7.84 4.17
CA GLY A 37 18.10 6.42 4.48
C GLY A 37 19.24 5.50 4.01
N THR A 38 20.23 6.03 3.26
CA THR A 38 21.31 5.23 2.70
C THR A 38 22.58 5.31 3.56
N ALA A 39 23.24 4.18 3.82
CA ALA A 39 24.52 4.12 4.57
C ALA A 39 25.64 5.01 3.98
N ARG A 40 25.54 5.38 2.70
CA ARG A 40 26.45 6.29 2.00
C ARG A 40 26.50 7.69 2.62
N PHE A 41 25.39 8.20 3.15
CA PHE A 41 25.35 9.51 3.80
C PHE A 41 26.21 9.53 5.07
N LEU A 42 26.09 8.48 5.89
CA LEU A 42 26.88 8.33 7.12
C LEU A 42 28.38 8.24 6.79
N VAL A 43 28.76 7.47 5.77
CA VAL A 43 30.16 7.40 5.33
C VAL A 43 30.68 8.77 4.89
N TYR A 44 29.93 9.50 4.07
CA TYR A 44 30.31 10.84 3.63
C TYR A 44 30.48 11.80 4.83
N MET A 45 29.55 11.81 5.77
CA MET A 45 29.62 12.66 6.96
C MET A 45 30.82 12.32 7.86
N THR A 46 31.09 11.04 8.09
CA THR A 46 32.27 10.60 8.85
C THR A 46 33.56 11.02 8.17
N VAL A 47 33.65 10.85 6.84
CA VAL A 47 34.82 11.30 6.07
C VAL A 47 34.99 12.82 6.15
N PHE A 48 33.90 13.58 6.00
CA PHE A 48 33.93 15.04 6.10
C PHE A 48 34.44 15.51 7.47
N VAL A 49 33.88 14.98 8.56
CA VAL A 49 34.33 15.30 9.93
C VAL A 49 35.78 14.88 10.15
N GLY A 50 36.16 13.67 9.69
CA GLY A 50 37.53 13.19 9.77
C GLY A 50 38.52 14.09 9.05
N VAL A 51 38.24 14.48 7.81
CA VAL A 51 39.06 15.41 7.02
C VAL A 51 39.17 16.77 7.70
N TRP A 52 38.07 17.30 8.25
CA TRP A 52 38.07 18.58 8.97
C TRP A 52 38.97 18.56 10.21
N VAL A 53 38.85 17.51 11.02
CA VAL A 53 39.64 17.33 12.24
C VAL A 53 41.11 17.14 11.88
N ILE A 54 41.43 16.29 10.89
CA ILE A 54 42.80 16.08 10.42
C ILE A 54 43.40 17.40 9.94
N TRP A 55 42.72 18.13 9.06
CA TRP A 55 43.17 19.41 8.55
C TRP A 55 43.48 20.40 9.68
N ASN A 56 42.55 20.61 10.59
CA ASN A 56 42.73 21.58 11.68
C ASN A 56 43.75 21.12 12.75
N ALA A 57 43.99 19.82 12.88
CA ALA A 57 44.99 19.27 13.79
C ALA A 57 46.42 19.33 13.22
N THR A 58 46.61 19.03 11.93
CA THR A 58 47.93 18.91 11.31
C THR A 58 48.49 20.22 10.76
N VAL A 59 47.63 21.20 10.49
CA VAL A 59 48.05 22.48 9.89
C VAL A 59 48.71 23.40 10.94
N PRO A 60 49.75 24.19 10.56
CA PRO A 60 50.40 25.14 11.45
C PRO A 60 49.42 26.15 12.07
N PRO A 61 49.68 26.67 13.29
CA PRO A 61 48.75 27.56 14.00
C PRO A 61 48.28 28.78 13.22
N THR A 62 49.08 29.26 12.26
CA THR A 62 48.79 30.41 11.40
C THR A 62 47.74 30.15 10.32
N LEU A 63 47.46 28.89 9.99
CA LEU A 63 46.51 28.47 8.96
C LEU A 63 45.37 27.60 9.52
N ARG A 64 45.29 27.43 10.85
CA ARG A 64 44.19 26.71 11.49
C ARG A 64 42.92 27.55 11.40
N PHE A 65 41.90 26.99 10.75
CA PHE A 65 40.61 27.65 10.58
C PHE A 65 39.72 27.47 11.83
N ASP A 66 39.79 26.30 12.46
CA ASP A 66 38.96 25.91 13.61
C ASP A 66 39.82 25.15 14.66
N PRO A 67 40.55 25.87 15.53
CA PRO A 67 41.34 25.26 16.60
C PRO A 67 40.49 24.50 17.61
N TYR A 68 41.09 23.52 18.31
CA TYR A 68 40.44 22.84 19.43
C TYR A 68 39.88 23.87 20.43
N PRO A 69 38.58 23.84 20.78
CA PRO A 69 37.66 22.70 20.75
C PRO A 69 36.73 22.55 19.51
N PHE A 70 37.10 23.06 18.34
CA PHE A 70 36.31 22.96 17.09
C PHE A 70 34.92 23.60 17.15
N ILE A 71 34.90 24.91 17.48
CA ILE A 71 33.65 25.67 17.67
C ILE A 71 32.88 25.77 16.35
N PHE A 72 33.55 25.99 15.22
CA PHE A 72 32.87 26.10 13.93
C PHE A 72 32.22 24.79 13.51
N LEU A 73 32.94 23.67 13.63
CA LEU A 73 32.38 22.35 13.35
C LEU A 73 31.17 22.07 14.24
N THR A 74 31.26 22.39 15.53
CA THR A 74 30.16 22.20 16.48
C THR A 74 28.93 23.05 16.13
N LEU A 75 29.14 24.33 15.79
CA LEU A 75 28.06 25.23 15.35
C LEU A 75 27.39 24.74 14.07
N MET A 76 28.17 24.24 13.12
CA MET A 76 27.64 23.73 11.86
C MET A 76 26.82 22.46 12.08
N LEU A 77 27.32 21.52 12.90
CA LEU A 77 26.58 20.29 13.22
C LEU A 77 25.30 20.57 14.02
N SER A 78 25.31 21.53 14.94
CA SER A 78 24.11 21.90 15.70
C SER A 78 23.06 22.57 14.81
N LEU A 79 23.47 23.44 13.89
CA LEU A 79 22.58 24.02 12.89
C LEU A 79 22.01 22.95 11.95
N GLN A 80 22.85 22.02 11.49
CA GLN A 80 22.42 20.90 10.65
C GLN A 80 21.33 20.08 11.34
N ALA A 81 21.53 19.72 12.61
CA ALA A 81 20.54 18.98 13.39
C ALA A 81 19.24 19.77 13.57
N SER A 82 19.34 21.08 13.84
CA SER A 82 18.18 21.96 14.01
C SER A 82 17.32 22.06 12.75
N TYR A 83 17.91 22.14 11.56
CA TYR A 83 17.17 22.18 10.30
C TYR A 83 16.72 20.80 9.81
N ALA A 84 17.39 19.72 10.22
CA ALA A 84 16.99 18.36 9.88
C ALA A 84 15.64 18.00 10.51
N ALA A 85 15.39 18.37 11.77
CA ALA A 85 14.16 18.03 12.49
C ALA A 85 12.86 18.45 11.76
N PRO A 86 12.67 19.72 11.34
CA PRO A 86 11.47 20.11 10.59
C PRO A 86 11.40 19.44 9.22
N LEU A 87 12.52 19.27 8.52
CA LEU A 87 12.54 18.57 7.24
C LEU A 87 12.10 17.11 7.35
N ILE A 88 12.54 16.43 8.41
CA ILE A 88 12.14 15.05 8.73
C ILE A 88 10.65 15.03 9.07
N LEU A 89 10.15 15.97 9.88
CA LEU A 89 8.73 16.05 10.22
C LEU A 89 7.84 16.24 8.97
N LEU A 90 8.25 17.08 8.03
CA LEU A 90 7.53 17.25 6.78
C LEU A 90 7.58 15.98 5.90
N ALA A 91 8.72 15.27 5.89
CA ALA A 91 8.83 13.99 5.20
C ALA A 91 7.94 12.92 5.85
N GLN A 92 7.85 12.91 7.19
CA GLN A 92 7.00 12.01 7.97
C GLN A 92 5.52 12.27 7.71
N ASN A 93 5.04 13.52 7.79
CA ASN A 93 3.63 13.85 7.49
C ASN A 93 3.20 13.33 6.11
N ARG A 94 4.09 13.42 5.11
CA ARG A 94 3.80 12.91 3.76
C ARG A 94 3.85 11.39 3.64
N GLN A 95 4.61 10.72 4.49
CA GLN A 95 4.62 9.27 4.57
C GLN A 95 3.33 8.80 5.25
N ASP A 96 2.94 9.43 6.35
CA ASP A 96 1.71 9.13 7.09
C ASP A 96 0.47 9.34 6.22
N ASP A 97 0.43 10.40 5.40
CA ASP A 97 -0.67 10.64 4.45
C ASP A 97 -0.79 9.51 3.41
N ARG A 98 0.34 9.00 2.90
CA ARG A 98 0.35 7.87 1.94
C ARG A 98 -0.07 6.57 2.63
N ASP A 99 0.49 6.31 3.80
CA ASP A 99 0.21 5.10 4.57
C ASP A 99 -1.28 5.05 4.97
N ARG A 100 -1.88 6.21 5.26
CA ARG A 100 -3.33 6.32 5.48
C ARG A 100 -4.14 5.96 4.25
N ILE A 101 -3.81 6.50 3.07
CA ILE A 101 -4.53 6.18 1.83
C ILE A 101 -4.41 4.69 1.51
N GLN A 102 -3.21 4.12 1.65
CA GLN A 102 -2.99 2.69 1.44
C GLN A 102 -3.84 1.86 2.41
N TYR A 103 -3.89 2.23 3.69
CA TYR A 103 -4.70 1.54 4.69
C TYR A 103 -6.20 1.60 4.39
N GLU A 104 -6.71 2.75 3.94
CA GLU A 104 -8.12 2.89 3.54
C GLU A 104 -8.44 1.99 2.32
N GLN A 105 -7.55 1.92 1.33
CA GLN A 105 -7.70 1.04 0.16
C GLN A 105 -7.64 -0.45 0.54
N ASP A 106 -6.70 -0.84 1.39
CA ASP A 106 -6.58 -2.22 1.87
C ASP A 106 -7.83 -2.64 2.65
N ARG A 107 -8.42 -1.71 3.43
CA ARG A 107 -9.68 -1.96 4.14
C ARG A 107 -10.84 -2.17 3.19
N GLU A 108 -11.00 -1.31 2.18
CA GLU A 108 -12.05 -1.50 1.15
C GLU A 108 -11.88 -2.82 0.39
N ALA A 109 -10.64 -3.18 0.04
CA ALA A 109 -10.34 -4.45 -0.62
C ALA A 109 -10.70 -5.64 0.28
N ALA A 110 -10.39 -5.57 1.58
CA ALA A 110 -10.75 -6.61 2.54
C ALA A 110 -12.27 -6.79 2.67
N GLU A 111 -13.04 -5.69 2.74
CA GLU A 111 -14.51 -5.73 2.78
C GLU A 111 -15.08 -6.37 1.50
N ARG A 112 -14.55 -6.04 0.32
CA ARG A 112 -14.97 -6.65 -0.95
C ARG A 112 -14.64 -8.13 -1.00
N ASN A 113 -13.44 -8.53 -0.58
CA ASN A 113 -13.03 -9.93 -0.52
C ASN A 113 -13.93 -10.73 0.43
N GLN A 114 -14.30 -10.16 1.57
CA GLN A 114 -15.23 -10.82 2.49
C GLN A 114 -16.60 -11.03 1.84
N ALA A 115 -17.15 -10.01 1.17
CA ALA A 115 -18.43 -10.14 0.47
C ALA A 115 -18.37 -11.18 -0.66
N GLU A 116 -17.27 -11.24 -1.42
CA GLU A 116 -17.06 -12.24 -2.46
C GLU A 116 -16.98 -13.66 -1.89
N ILE A 117 -16.25 -13.85 -0.77
CA ILE A 117 -16.18 -15.15 -0.09
C ILE A 117 -17.56 -15.56 0.44
N GLU A 118 -18.32 -14.64 1.02
CA GLU A 118 -19.69 -14.92 1.51
C GLU A 118 -20.61 -15.32 0.35
N TYR A 119 -20.51 -14.64 -0.80
CA TYR A 119 -21.25 -14.98 -2.01
C TYR A 119 -20.89 -16.38 -2.52
N LEU A 120 -19.59 -16.66 -2.70
CA LEU A 120 -19.09 -17.96 -3.14
C LEU A 120 -19.50 -19.08 -2.17
N THR A 121 -19.46 -18.83 -0.86
CA THR A 121 -19.88 -19.80 0.15
C THR A 121 -21.36 -20.13 0.03
N ARG A 122 -22.21 -19.13 -0.21
CA ARG A 122 -23.64 -19.33 -0.44
C ARG A 122 -23.90 -20.09 -1.75
N GLU A 123 -23.17 -19.77 -2.80
CA GLU A 123 -23.28 -20.44 -4.10
C GLU A 123 -22.84 -21.92 -4.00
N ILE A 124 -21.73 -22.20 -3.31
CA ILE A 124 -21.26 -23.57 -3.05
C ILE A 124 -22.28 -24.35 -2.21
N ALA A 125 -22.90 -23.73 -1.21
CA ALA A 125 -23.95 -24.36 -0.43
C ALA A 125 -25.17 -24.71 -1.31
N GLY A 126 -25.59 -23.81 -2.20
CA GLY A 126 -26.64 -24.06 -3.19
C GLY A 126 -26.29 -25.20 -4.14
N LEU A 127 -25.08 -25.17 -4.70
CA LEU A 127 -24.56 -26.24 -5.57
C LEU A 127 -24.55 -27.59 -4.86
N ARG A 128 -24.13 -27.64 -3.59
CA ARG A 128 -24.11 -28.87 -2.79
C ARG A 128 -25.51 -29.45 -2.59
N LEU A 129 -26.51 -28.60 -2.35
CA LEU A 129 -27.91 -29.05 -2.22
C LEU A 129 -28.43 -29.61 -3.53
N ALA A 130 -28.22 -28.90 -4.65
CA ALA A 130 -28.62 -29.36 -5.98
C ALA A 130 -27.96 -30.70 -6.36
N ILE A 131 -26.67 -30.87 -6.06
CA ILE A 131 -25.97 -32.15 -6.26
C ILE A 131 -26.57 -33.25 -5.38
N ASN A 132 -26.92 -32.96 -4.12
CA ASN A 132 -27.51 -33.95 -3.22
C ASN A 132 -28.86 -34.46 -3.76
N GLU A 133 -29.70 -33.57 -4.30
CA GLU A 133 -30.97 -33.93 -4.92
C GLU A 133 -30.79 -34.81 -6.17
N VAL A 134 -29.88 -34.46 -7.07
CA VAL A 134 -29.65 -35.23 -8.31
C VAL A 134 -28.90 -36.55 -8.05
N ALA A 135 -28.01 -36.58 -7.05
CA ALA A 135 -27.28 -37.78 -6.63
C ALA A 135 -28.04 -38.59 -5.56
N THR A 136 -29.37 -38.47 -5.49
CA THR A 136 -30.14 -39.31 -4.57
C THR A 136 -29.90 -40.77 -4.93
N ARG A 137 -29.58 -41.60 -3.93
CA ARG A 137 -29.32 -43.04 -4.08
C ARG A 137 -30.39 -43.72 -4.93
N ASP A 138 -31.64 -43.30 -4.82
CA ASP A 138 -32.76 -43.87 -5.55
C ASP A 138 -32.75 -43.54 -7.04
N TYR A 139 -32.30 -42.34 -7.45
CA TYR A 139 -32.12 -42.01 -8.87
C TYR A 139 -30.98 -42.82 -9.50
N LEU A 140 -29.82 -42.86 -8.82
CA LEU A 140 -28.69 -43.69 -9.22
C LEU A 140 -29.05 -45.18 -9.28
N ARG A 141 -29.85 -45.67 -8.33
CA ARG A 141 -30.29 -47.07 -8.28
C ARG A 141 -31.34 -47.37 -9.33
N ALA A 142 -32.23 -46.43 -9.64
CA ALA A 142 -33.19 -46.55 -10.73
C ALA A 142 -32.48 -46.58 -12.08
N GLU A 143 -31.52 -45.68 -12.32
CA GLU A 143 -30.81 -45.61 -13.60
C GLU A 143 -29.85 -46.80 -13.80
N LEU A 144 -29.13 -47.21 -12.74
CA LEU A 144 -28.34 -48.45 -12.77
C LEU A 144 -29.22 -49.68 -12.98
N GLY A 145 -30.40 -49.73 -12.35
CA GLY A 145 -31.36 -50.81 -12.54
C GLY A 145 -31.87 -50.87 -13.98
N ARG A 146 -32.22 -49.72 -14.55
CA ARG A 146 -32.69 -49.59 -15.93
C ARG A 146 -31.64 -50.03 -16.95
N LEU A 147 -30.39 -49.61 -16.77
CA LEU A 147 -29.26 -50.04 -17.61
C LEU A 147 -28.99 -51.55 -17.47
N LEU A 148 -29.10 -52.10 -16.26
CA LEU A 148 -28.94 -53.54 -16.03
C LEU A 148 -30.03 -54.35 -16.75
N GLU A 149 -31.28 -53.86 -16.70
CA GLU A 149 -32.43 -54.49 -17.34
C GLU A 149 -32.32 -54.43 -18.88
N GLU A 150 -31.85 -53.31 -19.42
CA GLU A 150 -31.56 -53.15 -20.85
C GLU A 150 -30.46 -54.09 -21.35
N LEU A 151 -29.44 -54.38 -20.52
CA LEU A 151 -28.41 -55.37 -20.81
C LEU A 151 -28.87 -56.83 -20.62
N GLN A 152 -29.88 -57.09 -19.78
CA GLN A 152 -30.44 -58.44 -19.60
C GLN A 152 -31.49 -58.81 -20.66
N GLU A 153 -32.19 -57.82 -21.22
CA GLU A 153 -33.13 -58.04 -22.33
C GLU A 153 -32.55 -58.85 -23.51
N PRO A 154 -31.31 -58.60 -24.01
CA PRO A 154 -30.73 -59.41 -25.09
C PRO A 154 -30.49 -60.88 -24.67
N GLU A 155 -30.04 -61.16 -23.45
CA GLU A 155 -29.84 -62.54 -22.96
C GLU A 155 -31.16 -63.30 -22.75
N ALA A 156 -32.21 -62.61 -22.28
CA ALA A 156 -33.53 -63.20 -22.10
C ALA A 156 -34.22 -63.53 -23.44
N ARG A 157 -34.00 -62.70 -24.46
CA ARG A 157 -34.46 -62.96 -25.84
C ARG A 157 -33.74 -64.15 -26.47
N GLU A 158 -32.47 -64.38 -26.15
CA GLU A 158 -31.73 -65.57 -26.59
C GLU A 158 -32.18 -66.85 -25.87
N ARG A 159 -32.39 -66.81 -24.54
CA ARG A 159 -32.90 -67.98 -23.78
C ARG A 159 -34.29 -68.42 -24.21
N ARG A 160 -35.20 -67.50 -24.55
CA ARG A 160 -36.55 -67.85 -25.07
C ARG A 160 -36.53 -68.51 -26.45
N ARG A 161 -35.44 -68.39 -27.22
CA ARG A 161 -35.28 -69.06 -28.52
C ARG A 161 -34.76 -70.50 -28.43
N GLN A 162 -34.30 -70.95 -27.26
CA GLN A 162 -33.90 -72.35 -27.04
C GLN A 162 -34.83 -73.06 -26.03
N PRO A 163 -35.98 -73.59 -26.46
CA PRO A 163 -36.63 -74.67 -25.74
C PRO A 163 -36.00 -76.00 -26.17
N ARG A 164 -35.47 -76.76 -25.22
CA ARG A 164 -35.10 -78.18 -25.41
C ARG A 164 -36.06 -79.04 -24.63
#